data_AF-A0A8H7KXG7-F1
#
_entry.id   AF-A0A8H7KXG7-F1
#
_cell.length_a   1.000
_cell.length_b   1.000
_cell.length_c   1.000
_cell.angle_alpha   90.00
_cell.angle_beta   90.00
_cell.angle_gamma   90.00
#
_symmetry.space_group_name_H-M   'P 1'
#
loop_
_entity.id
_entity.type
_entity.pdbx_description
1 polymer ?
#
loop_
_entity_poly.entity_id
_entity_poly.type
_entity_poly.pdbx_seq_one_letter_code
_entity_poly.pdbx_strand_id
1 'polypeptide(L)'
;MSNEVIDLTDLPSDEEEDTTEDGAGFEQENEDEDSEPGVDDASYAQLIMAIETAPEARLRTILAKLVESSHTMQHVLFDELVTVPSEHRDNKRPRYELLAPRYEICAKCDEEFDVGEEREEGECMFHTGQPSRHSYMNTNPDIPIRGYGGGLHSMMMTPAVHTQITIPGAAVKQVEVQQVA
;
A
#
# COMPACT_ATOMS: atom_id res chain seq x y z
N MET A 1 -10.27 -18.91 47.31
CA MET A 1 -9.28 -19.03 46.23
C MET A 1 -8.49 -17.73 46.27
N SER A 2 -7.27 -17.78 46.78
CA SER A 2 -6.43 -16.60 46.97
C SER A 2 -5.68 -16.32 45.67
N ASN A 3 -5.81 -15.12 45.12
CA ASN A 3 -5.02 -14.68 43.96
C ASN A 3 -3.67 -14.17 44.46
N GLU A 4 -2.62 -14.86 44.04
CA GLU A 4 -1.23 -14.47 44.25
C GLU A 4 -0.83 -13.50 43.13
N VAL A 5 -0.34 -12.32 43.52
CA VAL A 5 0.10 -11.25 42.62
C VAL A 5 1.62 -11.36 42.54
N ILE A 6 2.15 -11.68 41.36
CA ILE A 6 3.60 -11.79 41.12
C ILE A 6 4.10 -10.41 40.70
N ASP A 7 5.02 -9.87 41.51
CA ASP A 7 5.71 -8.61 41.24
C ASP A 7 6.92 -8.88 40.32
N LEU A 8 7.07 -8.09 39.25
CA LEU A 8 8.06 -8.29 38.18
C LEU A 8 9.10 -7.16 38.11
N THR A 9 9.24 -6.35 39.16
CA THR A 9 10.18 -5.22 39.16
C THR A 9 11.61 -5.54 39.61
N ASP A 10 11.93 -6.80 39.93
CA ASP A 10 13.30 -7.23 40.29
C ASP A 10 13.95 -8.03 39.17
N LEU A 11 14.28 -7.36 38.06
CA LEU A 11 15.29 -7.90 37.13
C LEU A 11 16.57 -7.05 37.26
N PRO A 12 17.73 -7.68 37.53
CA PRO A 12 19.01 -6.99 37.66
C PRO A 12 19.39 -6.34 36.31
N SER A 13 19.81 -5.07 36.38
CA SER A 13 20.49 -4.38 35.28
C SER A 13 21.78 -5.12 34.95
N ASP A 14 21.84 -5.69 33.76
CA ASP A 14 23.05 -6.26 33.17
C ASP A 14 23.98 -5.12 32.74
N GLU A 15 25.05 -4.92 33.53
CA GLU A 15 26.19 -4.09 33.18
C GLU A 15 27.13 -4.94 32.32
N GLU A 16 27.08 -4.77 31.00
CA GLU A 16 27.98 -5.51 30.12
C GLU A 16 29.34 -4.83 30.01
N GLU A 17 30.33 -5.69 30.23
CA GLU A 17 31.72 -5.48 30.57
C GLU A 17 32.58 -5.34 29.30
N ASP A 18 33.48 -4.36 29.35
CA ASP A 18 34.56 -4.08 28.40
C ASP A 18 35.47 -5.31 28.26
N THR A 19 35.34 -6.03 27.13
CA THR A 19 36.23 -7.14 26.78
C THR A 19 37.18 -6.71 25.67
N THR A 20 38.43 -6.53 26.08
CA THR A 20 39.63 -6.25 25.31
C THR A 20 40.02 -7.39 24.36
N GLU A 21 40.48 -6.99 23.18
CA GLU A 21 41.70 -7.43 22.43
C GLU A 21 42.17 -8.91 22.47
N ASP A 22 42.75 -9.32 21.33
CA ASP A 22 43.54 -10.54 21.09
C ASP A 22 42.80 -11.82 20.66
N GLY A 23 42.42 -11.84 19.38
CA GLY A 23 42.02 -13.05 18.65
C GLY A 23 42.78 -13.17 17.32
N ALA A 24 43.83 -13.98 17.36
CA ALA A 24 44.59 -14.57 16.26
C ALA A 24 44.01 -14.43 14.84
N GLY A 25 44.86 -13.96 13.92
CA GLY A 25 44.63 -13.99 12.48
C GLY A 25 44.22 -15.38 11.99
N PHE A 26 42.96 -15.49 11.61
CA PHE A 26 42.52 -16.49 10.66
C PHE A 26 42.78 -15.90 9.28
N GLU A 27 43.84 -16.39 8.63
CA GLU A 27 43.95 -16.31 7.16
C GLU A 27 42.81 -17.16 6.61
N GLN A 28 41.63 -16.56 6.52
CA GLN A 28 40.51 -17.13 5.80
C GLN A 28 40.80 -16.89 4.33
N GLU A 29 41.56 -17.83 3.76
CA GLU A 29 41.59 -18.10 2.32
C GLU A 29 40.15 -18.45 1.92
N ASN A 30 39.34 -17.41 1.68
CA ASN A 30 38.04 -17.53 1.04
C ASN A 30 38.32 -17.81 -0.44
N GLU A 31 38.60 -19.08 -0.72
CA GLU A 31 38.63 -19.66 -2.05
C GLU A 31 37.27 -19.42 -2.72
N ASP A 32 37.32 -18.64 -3.80
CA ASP A 32 36.34 -18.58 -4.88
C ASP A 32 34.90 -18.41 -4.42
N GLU A 33 34.69 -17.24 -3.81
CA GLU A 33 33.42 -16.54 -3.73
C GLU A 33 32.79 -16.50 -5.15
N ASP A 34 31.85 -17.41 -5.41
CA ASP A 34 30.89 -17.37 -6.52
C ASP A 34 29.94 -16.18 -6.28
N SER A 35 30.54 -15.00 -6.17
CA SER A 35 29.84 -13.73 -6.09
C SER A 35 29.11 -13.60 -7.41
N GLU A 36 27.79 -13.76 -7.38
CA GLU A 36 26.95 -13.42 -8.51
C GLU A 36 27.43 -12.09 -9.07
N PRO A 37 27.68 -12.00 -10.39
CA PRO A 37 28.28 -10.82 -10.98
C PRO A 37 27.42 -9.62 -10.60
N GLY A 38 27.96 -8.77 -9.72
CA GLY A 38 27.26 -7.57 -9.27
C GLY A 38 26.80 -6.78 -10.49
N VAL A 39 25.54 -6.35 -10.47
CA VAL A 39 24.99 -5.53 -11.56
C VAL A 39 25.86 -4.28 -11.66
N ASP A 40 26.52 -4.08 -12.80
CA ASP A 40 27.37 -2.92 -13.02
C ASP A 40 26.52 -1.63 -13.04
N ASP A 41 27.16 -0.49 -12.72
CA ASP A 41 26.48 0.80 -12.62
C ASP A 41 25.75 1.20 -13.92
N ALA A 42 26.26 0.80 -15.09
CA ALA A 42 25.64 1.12 -16.37
C ALA A 42 24.38 0.26 -16.60
N SER A 43 24.44 -1.04 -16.26
CA SER A 43 23.26 -1.92 -16.26
C SER A 43 22.20 -1.45 -15.27
N TYR A 44 22.61 -1.02 -14.07
CA TYR A 44 21.68 -0.45 -13.08
C TYR A 44 21.01 0.83 -13.61
N ALA A 45 21.78 1.76 -14.18
CA ALA A 45 21.23 2.98 -14.78
C ALA A 45 20.25 2.67 -15.92
N GLN A 46 20.55 1.67 -16.75
CA GLN A 46 19.65 1.24 -17.82
C GLN A 46 18.36 0.62 -17.26
N LEU A 47 18.44 -0.13 -16.16
CA LEU A 47 17.26 -0.67 -15.49
C LEU A 47 16.37 0.44 -14.95
N ILE A 48 16.93 1.47 -14.30
CA ILE A 48 16.15 2.62 -13.84
C ILE A 48 15.45 3.32 -15.00
N MET A 49 16.16 3.58 -16.09
CA MET A 49 15.57 4.17 -17.30
C MET A 49 14.44 3.30 -17.89
N ALA A 50 14.60 1.98 -17.87
CA ALA A 50 13.57 1.06 -18.33
C ALA A 50 12.32 1.11 -17.43
N ILE A 51 12.48 1.27 -16.12
CA ILE A 51 11.37 1.43 -15.18
C ILE A 51 10.63 2.75 -15.43
N GLU A 52 11.36 3.86 -15.58
CA GLU A 52 10.78 5.20 -15.82
C GLU A 52 9.98 5.29 -17.12
N THR A 53 10.44 4.58 -18.16
CA THR A 53 9.82 4.63 -19.50
C THR A 53 8.78 3.54 -19.73
N ALA A 54 8.68 2.56 -18.83
CA ALA A 54 7.73 1.47 -18.97
C ALA A 54 6.28 1.95 -18.75
N PRO A 55 5.31 1.50 -19.57
CA PRO A 55 3.90 1.75 -19.31
C PRO A 55 3.46 1.14 -17.97
N GLU A 56 2.62 1.84 -17.22
CA GLU A 56 2.17 1.42 -15.89
C GLU A 56 1.55 0.01 -15.88
N ALA A 57 0.75 -0.35 -16.89
CA ALA A 57 0.16 -1.68 -17.01
C ALA A 57 1.23 -2.80 -17.12
N ARG A 58 2.38 -2.50 -17.75
CA ARG A 58 3.52 -3.42 -17.85
C ARG A 58 4.18 -3.59 -16.48
N LEU A 59 4.40 -2.49 -15.76
CA LEU A 59 5.00 -2.51 -14.42
C LEU A 59 4.15 -3.31 -13.43
N ARG A 60 2.82 -3.09 -13.41
CA ARG A 60 1.89 -3.88 -12.58
C ARG A 60 1.99 -5.38 -12.87
N THR A 61 2.13 -5.76 -14.14
CA THR A 61 2.29 -7.17 -14.54
C THR A 61 3.62 -7.76 -14.06
N ILE A 62 4.71 -7.00 -14.13
CA ILE A 62 6.03 -7.44 -13.66
C ILE A 62 6.03 -7.59 -12.15
N LEU A 63 5.49 -6.61 -11.41
CA LEU A 63 5.39 -6.67 -9.95
C LEU A 63 4.55 -7.85 -9.48
N ALA A 64 3.41 -8.11 -10.11
CA ALA A 64 2.58 -9.28 -9.80
C ALA A 64 3.37 -10.60 -9.93
N LYS A 65 4.14 -10.76 -11.02
CA LYS A 65 5.01 -11.93 -11.21
C LYS A 65 6.13 -12.02 -10.17
N LEU A 66 6.72 -10.88 -9.80
CA LEU A 66 7.75 -10.84 -8.76
C LEU A 66 7.21 -11.30 -7.41
N VAL A 67 6.02 -10.82 -7.01
CA VAL A 67 5.31 -11.25 -5.79
C VAL A 67 5.00 -12.74 -5.81
N GLU A 68 4.57 -13.29 -6.94
CA GLU A 68 4.31 -14.73 -7.09
C GLU A 68 5.59 -15.58 -6.98
N SER A 69 6.73 -15.04 -7.43
CA SER A 69 7.99 -15.78 -7.50
C SER A 69 8.89 -15.65 -6.26
N SER A 70 8.78 -14.54 -5.51
CA SER A 70 9.68 -14.22 -4.40
C SER A 70 8.93 -13.74 -3.17
N HIS A 71 9.04 -14.50 -2.09
CA HIS A 71 8.42 -14.17 -0.80
C HIS A 71 9.02 -12.90 -0.19
N THR A 72 10.33 -12.65 -0.37
CA THR A 72 10.95 -11.40 0.09
C THR A 72 10.30 -10.18 -0.59
N MET A 73 10.06 -10.25 -1.90
CA MET A 73 9.36 -9.19 -2.63
C MET A 73 7.91 -9.04 -2.16
N GLN A 74 7.24 -10.14 -1.83
CA GLN A 74 5.89 -10.10 -1.26
C GLN A 74 5.85 -9.31 0.05
N HIS A 75 6.78 -9.55 0.98
CA HIS A 75 6.83 -8.81 2.25
C HIS A 75 7.13 -7.32 2.03
N VAL A 76 8.18 -7.02 1.26
CA VAL A 76 8.58 -5.63 0.98
C VAL A 76 7.44 -4.84 0.33
N LEU A 77 6.79 -5.43 -0.69
CA LEU A 77 5.68 -4.76 -1.37
C LEU A 77 4.41 -4.67 -0.51
N PHE A 78 4.19 -5.64 0.39
CA PHE A 78 3.09 -5.57 1.32
C PHE A 78 3.27 -4.40 2.30
N ASP A 79 4.46 -4.26 2.88
CA ASP A 79 4.76 -3.16 3.80
C ASP A 79 4.72 -1.78 3.11
N GLU A 80 5.10 -1.73 1.84
CA GLU A 80 5.10 -0.47 1.08
C GLU A 80 3.71 -0.09 0.55
N LEU A 81 2.90 -1.04 0.07
CA LEU A 81 1.65 -0.75 -0.64
C LEU A 81 0.38 -1.00 0.17
N VAL A 82 0.48 -1.66 1.31
CA VAL A 82 -0.68 -2.01 2.15
C VAL A 82 -0.49 -1.44 3.55
N THR A 83 -1.54 -0.82 4.06
CA THR A 83 -1.56 -0.29 5.43
C THR A 83 -2.73 -0.87 6.23
N VAL A 84 -2.66 -0.73 7.55
CA VAL A 84 -3.73 -1.08 8.48
C VAL A 84 -4.27 0.23 9.05
N PRO A 85 -5.48 0.69 8.65
CA PRO A 85 -6.05 1.93 9.15
C PRO A 85 -6.14 1.93 10.68
N SER A 86 -5.70 3.03 11.28
CA SER A 86 -5.64 3.20 12.74
C SER A 86 -7.03 3.14 13.41
N GLU A 87 -8.08 3.52 12.68
CA GLU A 87 -9.47 3.61 13.13
C GLU A 87 -10.14 2.29 13.54
N HIS A 88 -9.45 1.17 13.37
CA HIS A 88 -9.96 -0.16 13.72
C HIS A 88 -9.14 -0.90 14.78
N ARG A 89 -8.24 -0.21 15.48
CA ARG A 89 -7.46 -0.79 16.59
C ARG A 89 -8.33 -1.33 17.73
N ASP A 90 -9.58 -0.88 17.86
CA ASP A 90 -10.46 -1.26 18.97
C ASP A 90 -11.29 -2.55 18.76
N ASN A 91 -11.31 -3.18 17.59
CA ASN A 91 -12.37 -4.17 17.32
C ASN A 91 -11.92 -5.54 16.77
N LYS A 92 -12.58 -6.57 17.32
CA LYS A 92 -12.57 -8.04 17.12
C LYS A 92 -12.66 -8.56 15.66
N ARG A 93 -12.42 -7.73 14.66
CA ARG A 93 -12.46 -8.13 13.26
C ARG A 93 -11.16 -8.85 12.88
N PRO A 94 -11.23 -9.85 12.00
CA PRO A 94 -10.04 -10.54 11.54
C PRO A 94 -9.14 -9.58 10.75
N ARG A 95 -7.82 -9.71 10.93
CA ARG A 95 -6.80 -8.78 10.42
C ARG A 95 -6.90 -8.48 8.92
N TYR A 96 -7.37 -9.43 8.12
CA TYR A 96 -7.50 -9.26 6.66
C TYR A 96 -8.61 -8.27 6.26
N GLU A 97 -9.62 -8.04 7.11
CA GLU A 97 -10.66 -7.03 6.87
C GLU A 97 -10.17 -5.60 7.12
N LEU A 98 -8.98 -5.47 7.73
CA LEU A 98 -8.37 -4.19 8.07
C LEU A 98 -7.25 -3.81 7.09
N LEU A 99 -7.02 -4.57 6.03
CA LEU A 99 -6.01 -4.25 5.04
C LEU A 99 -6.60 -3.30 4.00
N ALA A 100 -5.95 -2.16 3.82
CA ALA A 100 -6.30 -1.17 2.81
C ALA A 100 -5.06 -0.83 1.96
N PRO A 101 -5.23 -0.43 0.68
CA PRO A 101 -4.16 0.22 -0.07
C PRO A 101 -3.61 1.40 0.74
N ARG A 102 -2.28 1.54 0.75
CA ARG A 102 -1.62 2.62 1.49
C ARG A 102 -1.91 3.98 0.90
N TYR A 103 -1.88 4.09 -0.43
CA TYR A 103 -2.08 5.35 -1.13
C TYR A 103 -3.43 5.37 -1.86
N GLU A 104 -4.16 6.48 -1.71
CA GLU A 104 -5.41 6.75 -2.40
C GLU A 104 -5.38 8.13 -3.06
N ILE A 105 -6.20 8.34 -4.10
CA ILE A 105 -6.35 9.64 -4.76
C ILE A 105 -7.62 10.31 -4.24
N CYS A 106 -7.51 11.53 -3.74
CA CYS A 106 -8.66 12.29 -3.28
C CYS A 106 -9.59 12.65 -4.44
N ALA A 107 -10.85 12.22 -4.39
CA ALA A 107 -11.86 12.55 -5.41
C ALA A 107 -12.21 14.06 -5.54
N LYS A 108 -11.64 14.93 -4.69
CA LYS A 108 -11.91 16.38 -4.72
C LYS A 108 -10.72 17.23 -5.17
N CYS A 109 -9.51 16.95 -4.69
CA CYS A 109 -8.31 17.68 -5.10
C CYS A 109 -7.41 16.89 -6.06
N ASP A 110 -7.71 15.62 -6.33
CA ASP A 110 -6.93 14.70 -7.16
C ASP A 110 -5.48 14.50 -6.68
N GLU A 111 -5.22 14.78 -5.40
CA GLU A 111 -3.93 14.57 -4.75
C GLU A 111 -3.86 13.16 -4.15
N GLU A 112 -2.69 12.55 -4.23
CA GLU A 112 -2.38 11.28 -3.58
C GLU A 112 -2.14 11.51 -2.08
N PHE A 113 -2.69 10.64 -1.23
CA PHE A 113 -2.50 10.69 0.22
C PHE A 113 -2.30 9.29 0.81
N ASP A 114 -1.53 9.19 1.89
CA ASP A 114 -1.33 7.96 2.66
C ASP A 114 -2.52 7.78 3.63
N VAL A 115 -3.26 6.68 3.49
CA VAL A 115 -4.41 6.30 4.34
C VAL A 115 -3.96 5.93 5.76
N GLY A 116 -2.70 5.52 5.93
CA GLY A 116 -2.12 5.15 7.20
C GLY A 116 -1.52 6.33 7.99
N GLU A 117 -1.32 7.48 7.37
CA GLU A 117 -0.72 8.66 8.00
C GLU A 117 -1.77 9.46 8.80
N GLU A 118 -1.35 10.06 9.92
CA GLU A 118 -2.21 10.94 10.71
C GLU A 118 -2.36 12.29 10.01
N ARG A 119 -3.59 12.80 9.94
CA ARG A 119 -3.89 14.01 9.19
C ARG A 119 -3.38 15.26 9.88
N GLU A 120 -2.71 16.12 9.13
CA GLU A 120 -2.27 17.44 9.60
C GLU A 120 -3.34 18.53 9.41
N GLU A 121 -3.24 19.59 10.22
CA GLU A 121 -4.11 20.76 10.09
C GLU A 121 -3.83 21.48 8.76
N GLY A 122 -4.85 21.58 7.89
CA GLY A 122 -4.74 22.24 6.59
C GLY A 122 -4.87 21.30 5.40
N GLU A 123 -4.87 19.98 5.61
CA GLU A 123 -5.14 19.02 4.54
C GLU A 123 -6.60 19.08 4.05
N CYS A 124 -6.83 18.58 2.83
CA CYS A 124 -8.16 18.51 2.23
C CYS A 124 -9.14 17.72 3.10
N MET A 125 -10.20 18.36 3.59
CA MET A 125 -11.21 17.74 4.48
C MET A 125 -11.90 16.46 3.94
N PHE A 126 -11.62 16.06 2.69
CA PHE A 126 -12.18 14.89 2.02
C PHE A 126 -11.25 13.67 2.01
N HIS A 127 -10.00 13.76 2.48
CA HIS A 127 -9.20 12.52 2.67
C HIS A 127 -9.81 11.70 3.82
N THR A 128 -10.05 10.43 3.56
CA THR A 128 -10.90 9.56 4.40
C THR A 128 -10.25 9.15 5.74
N GLY A 129 -9.01 9.54 6.04
CA GLY A 129 -8.25 9.17 7.26
C GLY A 129 -8.53 9.95 8.57
N GLN A 130 -9.73 10.53 8.72
CA GLN A 130 -10.16 11.46 9.81
C GLN A 130 -9.45 12.84 9.91
N PRO A 131 -10.07 13.90 9.39
CA PRO A 131 -9.74 15.27 9.75
C PRO A 131 -10.50 15.73 11.01
N SER A 132 -9.74 16.30 11.95
CA SER A 132 -10.10 17.08 13.15
C SER A 132 -11.28 16.61 14.02
N ARG A 133 -10.94 16.25 15.27
CA ARG A 133 -11.86 16.22 16.43
C ARG A 133 -12.42 17.62 16.80
N HIS A 134 -12.45 18.59 15.88
CA HIS A 134 -12.76 19.99 16.14
C HIS A 134 -13.92 20.56 15.30
N SER A 135 -15.00 19.81 15.11
CA SER A 135 -16.30 20.40 14.70
C SER A 135 -17.40 20.34 15.77
N TYR A 136 -17.05 19.99 17.02
CA TYR A 136 -17.88 20.37 18.16
C TYR A 136 -17.65 21.85 18.45
N MET A 137 -18.36 22.73 17.74
CA MET A 137 -19.01 23.96 18.24
C MET A 137 -19.90 24.52 17.13
N ASN A 138 -20.97 23.79 16.80
CA ASN A 138 -22.20 24.44 16.34
C ASN A 138 -23.38 23.95 17.18
N THR A 139 -23.31 24.21 18.49
CA THR A 139 -24.51 24.28 19.33
C THR A 139 -25.24 25.57 18.97
N ASN A 140 -26.04 25.53 17.89
CA ASN A 140 -27.12 26.50 17.74
C ASN A 140 -28.39 25.85 18.32
N PRO A 141 -28.77 26.12 19.58
CA PRO A 141 -29.88 25.45 20.26
C PRO A 141 -31.28 25.82 19.73
N ASP A 142 -31.39 26.62 18.67
CA ASP A 142 -32.67 27.22 18.23
C ASP A 142 -33.29 26.62 16.96
N ILE A 143 -32.89 25.42 16.52
CA ILE A 143 -33.57 24.76 15.37
C ILE A 143 -34.58 23.71 15.88
N PRO A 144 -35.89 24.02 15.92
CA PRO A 144 -36.91 23.04 16.25
C PRO A 144 -36.97 21.97 15.15
N ILE A 145 -36.77 20.71 15.56
CA ILE A 145 -36.91 19.52 14.71
C ILE A 145 -38.38 19.40 14.29
N ARG A 146 -38.67 19.86 13.07
CA ARG A 146 -39.99 19.74 12.45
C ARG A 146 -40.10 18.37 11.79
N GLY A 147 -40.87 17.48 12.40
CA GLY A 147 -41.14 16.15 11.89
C GLY A 147 -41.84 16.20 10.52
N TYR A 148 -41.29 15.47 9.55
CA TYR A 148 -41.97 15.12 8.31
C TYR A 148 -41.95 13.61 8.16
N GLY A 149 -43.15 13.03 8.21
CA GLY A 149 -43.40 11.64 7.90
C GLY A 149 -43.56 11.39 6.40
N GLY A 150 -43.45 10.11 6.04
CA GLY A 150 -44.22 9.44 4.98
C GLY A 150 -44.02 9.92 3.55
N GLY A 151 -43.30 9.12 2.74
CA GLY A 151 -43.26 9.28 1.30
C GLY A 151 -42.62 8.10 0.59
N LEU A 152 -43.37 7.00 0.45
CA LEU A 152 -43.07 5.91 -0.47
C LEU A 152 -43.07 6.40 -1.92
N HIS A 153 -42.01 6.05 -2.67
CA HIS A 153 -41.94 5.76 -4.12
C HIS A 153 -40.77 6.46 -4.82
N SER A 154 -39.81 5.66 -5.28
CA SER A 154 -39.27 5.84 -6.62
C SER A 154 -38.55 4.58 -7.10
N MET A 155 -39.24 3.81 -7.94
CA MET A 155 -38.59 2.86 -8.84
C MET A 155 -38.00 3.68 -9.98
N MET A 156 -36.67 3.71 -10.11
CA MET A 156 -36.01 4.24 -11.29
C MET A 156 -35.25 3.10 -11.99
N MET A 157 -35.68 2.84 -13.23
CA MET A 157 -35.08 1.88 -14.14
C MET A 157 -33.68 2.34 -14.55
N THR A 158 -32.72 1.43 -14.53
CA THR A 158 -31.37 1.65 -15.05
C THR A 158 -31.37 1.50 -16.58
N PRO A 159 -30.88 2.47 -17.36
CA PRO A 159 -30.63 2.27 -18.78
C PRO A 159 -29.29 1.54 -19.00
N ALA A 160 -29.33 0.51 -19.84
CA ALA A 160 -28.14 -0.18 -20.31
C ALA A 160 -27.37 0.72 -21.30
N VAL A 161 -26.18 1.17 -20.89
CA VAL A 161 -25.27 1.94 -21.75
C VAL A 161 -24.42 0.93 -22.53
N HIS A 162 -24.66 0.85 -23.83
CA HIS A 162 -23.88 0.04 -24.76
C HIS A 162 -22.72 0.90 -25.29
N THR A 163 -21.55 0.82 -24.64
CA THR A 163 -20.36 1.56 -25.05
C THR A 163 -19.67 0.82 -26.20
N GLN A 164 -19.87 1.28 -27.44
CA GLN A 164 -19.07 0.81 -28.57
C GLN A 164 -17.70 1.50 -28.55
N ILE A 165 -16.68 0.74 -28.17
CA ILE A 165 -15.28 1.16 -28.25
C ILE A 165 -14.86 1.06 -29.72
N THR A 166 -14.79 2.18 -30.41
CA THR A 166 -14.15 2.28 -31.73
C THR A 166 -12.69 2.62 -31.50
N ILE A 167 -11.77 1.72 -31.86
CA ILE A 167 -10.33 1.95 -31.81
C ILE A 167 -9.89 2.54 -33.16
N PRO A 168 -9.52 3.82 -33.25
CA PRO A 168 -8.91 4.36 -34.46
C PRO A 168 -7.44 3.93 -34.53
N GLY A 169 -7.04 3.23 -35.60
CA GLY A 169 -5.62 3.07 -35.95
C GLY A 169 -5.11 1.66 -36.26
N ALA A 170 -5.94 0.62 -36.22
CA ALA A 170 -5.52 -0.70 -36.67
C ALA A 170 -5.45 -0.75 -38.22
N ALA A 171 -4.28 -0.41 -38.77
CA ALA A 171 -3.94 -0.73 -40.15
C ALA A 171 -3.94 -2.25 -40.32
N VAL A 172 -5.03 -2.79 -40.87
CA VAL A 172 -5.14 -4.19 -41.27
C VAL A 172 -4.15 -4.42 -42.41
N LYS A 173 -2.95 -4.91 -42.09
CA LYS A 173 -2.05 -5.49 -43.10
C LYS A 173 -2.68 -6.81 -43.55
N GLN A 174 -3.24 -6.80 -44.75
CA GLN A 174 -3.61 -8.02 -45.44
C GLN A 174 -2.33 -8.83 -45.71
N VAL A 175 -2.21 -9.98 -45.05
CA VAL A 175 -1.18 -10.96 -45.35
C VAL A 175 -1.68 -11.75 -46.55
N GLU A 176 -1.17 -11.42 -47.72
CA GLU A 176 -1.37 -12.17 -48.96
C GLU A 176 -0.57 -13.48 -48.85
N VAL A 177 -1.28 -14.59 -48.60
CA VAL A 177 -0.71 -15.93 -48.59
C VAL A 177 -0.50 -16.35 -50.04
N GLN A 178 0.72 -16.18 -50.53
CA GLN A 178 1.14 -16.65 -51.84
C GLN A 178 1.26 -18.19 -51.79
N GLN A 179 0.28 -18.88 -52.38
CA GLN A 179 0.35 -20.33 -52.58
C GLN A 179 1.40 -20.63 -53.66
N VAL A 180 2.49 -21.29 -53.25
CA VAL A 180 3.49 -21.85 -54.16
C VAL A 180 2.93 -23.16 -54.70
N ALA A 181 2.84 -23.24 -56.03
CA ALA A 181 2.42 -24.42 -56.79
C ALA A 181 3.51 -25.49 -56.86
#